data_AF-A0A1F6I9E3-F1
#
_entry.id   AF-A0A1F6I9E3-F1
#
_cell.length_a   1.000
_cell.length_b   1.000
_cell.length_c   1.000
_cell.angle_alpha   90.00
_cell.angle_beta   90.00
_cell.angle_gamma   90.00
#
_symmetry.space_group_name_H-M   'P 1'
#
loop_
_entity.id
_entity.type
_entity.pdbx_description
1 polymer ?
#
loop_
_entity_poly.entity_id
_entity_poly.type
_entity_poly.pdbx_seq_one_letter_code
_entity_poly.pdbx_strand_id
1 'polypeptide(L)'
;MFGTLTILIIILAIFITAQNTPKKDQGEVISDTIKPSSTPTSTLTPSQNPNDTPTIVPPTLTPTSTPASTNIPNFDNQTNADFKYPNSTTISQSGSETAYESSDDPKKITDWYKKKIKSIGMKATSFVQTSTNGNVLNKLVGASQNQEVRVEISKQNNSSLVKIVVVTD
;
A
#
# COMPACT_ATOMS: atom_id res chain seq x y z
N MET A 1 -17.73 -10.99 48.47
CA MET A 1 -17.21 -10.37 47.23
C MET A 1 -16.53 -11.43 46.34
N PHE A 2 -17.19 -12.59 46.13
CA PHE A 2 -16.58 -13.76 45.43
C PHE A 2 -17.42 -14.25 44.22
N GLY A 3 -18.60 -13.68 43.98
CA GLY A 3 -19.52 -14.15 42.93
C GLY A 3 -19.24 -13.60 41.51
N THR A 4 -18.52 -12.49 41.38
CA THR A 4 -18.23 -11.87 40.07
C THR A 4 -17.02 -12.52 39.37
N LEU A 5 -16.10 -13.09 40.14
CA LEU A 5 -14.89 -13.71 39.60
C LEU A 5 -15.18 -15.07 38.94
N THR A 6 -16.12 -15.85 39.47
CA THR A 6 -16.51 -17.15 38.89
C THR A 6 -17.25 -16.99 37.56
N ILE A 7 -18.10 -15.97 37.43
CA ILE A 7 -18.82 -15.67 36.18
C ILE A 7 -17.84 -15.29 35.05
N LEU A 8 -16.77 -14.54 35.38
CA LEU A 8 -15.76 -14.14 34.38
C LEU A 8 -14.96 -15.33 33.83
N ILE A 9 -14.64 -16.32 34.67
CA ILE A 9 -13.86 -17.51 34.27
C ILE A 9 -14.68 -18.41 33.34
N ILE A 10 -15.99 -18.54 33.59
CA ILE A 10 -16.89 -19.36 32.75
C ILE A 10 -17.05 -18.73 31.34
N ILE A 11 -17.16 -17.40 31.25
CA ILE A 11 -17.26 -16.70 29.96
C ILE A 11 -15.97 -16.86 29.13
N LEU A 12 -14.81 -16.81 29.80
CA LEU A 12 -13.52 -16.96 29.12
C LEU A 12 -13.30 -18.39 28.58
N ALA A 13 -13.78 -19.42 29.29
CA ALA A 13 -13.67 -20.81 28.85
C ALA A 13 -14.55 -21.13 27.61
N ILE A 14 -15.73 -20.50 27.48
CA ILE A 14 -16.62 -20.69 26.32
C ILE A 14 -16.05 -20.02 25.06
N PHE A 15 -15.35 -18.89 25.21
CA PHE A 15 -14.78 -18.18 24.06
C PHE A 15 -13.60 -18.94 23.40
N ILE A 16 -12.82 -19.69 24.19
CA ILE A 16 -11.67 -20.46 23.67
C ILE A 16 -12.12 -21.69 22.87
N THR A 17 -13.23 -22.34 23.25
CA THR A 17 -13.71 -23.53 22.53
C THR A 17 -14.42 -23.21 21.21
N ALA A 18 -15.00 -22.02 21.06
CA ALA A 18 -15.69 -21.62 19.83
C ALA A 18 -14.76 -21.31 18.65
N GLN A 19 -13.51 -20.89 18.89
CA GLN A 19 -12.59 -20.45 17.85
C GLN A 19 -11.83 -21.60 17.16
N ASN A 20 -11.86 -22.82 17.71
CA ASN A 20 -11.06 -23.96 17.24
C ASN A 20 -11.87 -25.02 16.48
N THR A 21 -12.95 -24.66 15.78
CA THR A 21 -13.62 -25.62 14.88
C THR A 21 -12.90 -25.69 13.53
N PRO A 22 -12.24 -26.81 13.18
CA PRO A 22 -11.63 -26.98 11.87
C PRO A 22 -12.72 -27.03 10.79
N LYS A 23 -12.61 -26.15 9.78
CA LYS A 23 -13.45 -26.20 8.57
C LYS A 23 -13.13 -27.47 7.80
N LYS A 24 -14.14 -28.30 7.59
CA LYS A 24 -14.09 -29.54 6.83
C LYS A 24 -14.34 -29.21 5.36
N ASP A 25 -13.29 -28.95 4.59
CA ASP A 25 -13.38 -28.87 3.13
C ASP A 25 -13.54 -30.29 2.56
N GLN A 26 -14.72 -30.58 2.05
CA GLN A 26 -14.95 -31.68 1.12
C GLN A 26 -14.58 -31.20 -0.28
N GLY A 27 -13.53 -31.79 -0.84
CA GLY A 27 -13.32 -31.79 -2.29
C GLY A 27 -14.08 -32.95 -2.93
N GLU A 28 -14.68 -32.69 -4.10
CA GLU A 28 -15.06 -33.74 -5.06
C GLU A 28 -15.01 -33.21 -6.52
N VAL A 29 -13.88 -33.51 -7.17
CA VAL A 29 -13.56 -33.97 -8.55
C VAL A 29 -14.36 -33.59 -9.86
N ILE A 30 -13.58 -33.10 -10.85
CA ILE A 30 -13.49 -33.27 -12.34
C ILE A 30 -14.70 -33.22 -13.31
N SER A 31 -14.53 -32.44 -14.38
CA SER A 31 -14.55 -32.98 -15.77
C SER A 31 -13.75 -32.10 -16.75
N ASP A 32 -12.76 -32.74 -17.38
CA ASP A 32 -12.01 -32.26 -18.54
C ASP A 32 -12.91 -32.12 -19.78
N THR A 33 -12.64 -31.12 -20.63
CA THR A 33 -12.83 -31.28 -22.07
C THR A 33 -11.70 -30.56 -22.81
N ILE A 34 -10.95 -31.40 -23.53
CA ILE A 34 -9.74 -31.15 -24.28
C ILE A 34 -10.15 -30.62 -25.67
N LYS A 35 -9.48 -29.57 -26.17
CA LYS A 35 -9.33 -29.39 -27.63
C LYS A 35 -7.95 -28.79 -27.95
N PRO A 36 -7.01 -29.55 -28.51
CA PRO A 36 -5.79 -29.00 -29.08
C PRO A 36 -6.07 -28.50 -30.51
N SER A 37 -5.73 -27.25 -30.80
CA SER A 37 -5.67 -26.76 -32.19
C SER A 37 -4.22 -26.55 -32.58
N SER A 38 -3.68 -27.54 -33.28
CA SER A 38 -2.41 -27.51 -33.98
C SER A 38 -2.57 -26.86 -35.35
N THR A 39 -1.77 -25.82 -35.66
CA THR A 39 -1.25 -25.63 -37.02
C THR A 39 0.03 -24.77 -36.99
N PRO A 40 1.20 -25.33 -37.34
CA PRO A 40 2.37 -24.57 -37.81
C PRO A 40 2.31 -24.42 -39.35
N THR A 41 3.26 -23.69 -39.96
CA THR A 41 3.58 -23.52 -41.43
C THR A 41 3.29 -22.07 -41.91
N SER A 42 4.14 -21.25 -42.56
CA SER A 42 5.51 -21.28 -43.14
C SER A 42 6.01 -19.82 -43.25
N THR A 43 7.27 -19.48 -42.93
CA THR A 43 8.49 -19.43 -43.79
C THR A 43 8.54 -18.30 -44.84
N LEU A 44 9.42 -17.32 -44.55
CA LEU A 44 10.29 -16.44 -45.38
C LEU A 44 9.70 -15.64 -46.58
N THR A 45 9.99 -14.33 -46.64
CA THR A 45 10.94 -13.68 -47.59
C THR A 45 11.09 -12.17 -47.24
N PRO A 46 12.30 -11.58 -47.26
CA PRO A 46 12.52 -10.14 -47.07
C PRO A 46 12.39 -9.38 -48.39
N SER A 47 11.62 -8.29 -48.42
CA SER A 47 11.67 -7.31 -49.52
C SER A 47 12.40 -6.07 -49.03
N GLN A 48 13.65 -5.91 -49.46
CA GLN A 48 14.36 -4.64 -49.37
C GLN A 48 13.71 -3.64 -50.33
N ASN A 49 13.37 -2.46 -49.84
CA ASN A 49 13.13 -1.29 -50.67
C ASN A 49 14.02 -0.15 -50.14
N PRO A 50 15.08 0.26 -50.85
CA PRO A 50 15.80 1.47 -50.53
C PRO A 50 15.09 2.63 -51.24
N ASN A 51 14.38 3.46 -50.48
CA ASN A 51 14.06 4.80 -50.94
C ASN A 51 14.62 5.80 -49.93
N ASP A 52 15.89 6.12 -50.12
CA ASP A 52 16.59 7.19 -49.41
C ASP A 52 15.99 8.53 -49.83
N THR A 53 15.09 9.06 -49.00
CA THR A 53 14.79 10.49 -48.99
C THR A 53 15.37 11.06 -47.69
N PRO A 54 16.36 11.98 -47.74
CA PRO A 54 16.89 12.59 -46.53
C PRO A 54 15.84 13.55 -45.96
N THR A 55 15.09 13.07 -44.96
CA THR A 55 14.28 13.94 -44.10
C THR A 55 15.24 14.68 -43.18
N ILE A 56 15.39 15.99 -43.41
CA ILE A 56 16.09 16.90 -42.51
C ILE A 56 15.29 16.95 -41.20
N VAL A 57 15.81 16.27 -40.17
CA VAL A 57 15.25 16.34 -38.80
C VAL A 57 15.78 17.63 -38.15
N PRO A 58 14.91 18.55 -37.70
CA PRO A 58 15.35 19.72 -36.96
C PRO A 58 15.97 19.29 -35.61
N PRO A 59 16.96 20.05 -35.07
CA PRO A 59 17.63 19.69 -33.84
C PRO A 59 16.63 19.63 -32.67
N THR A 60 16.49 18.44 -32.10
CA THR A 60 15.75 18.19 -30.86
C THR A 60 16.41 18.99 -29.74
N LEU A 61 15.72 20.02 -29.23
CA LEU A 61 16.11 20.70 -27.99
C LEU A 61 15.90 19.73 -26.84
N THR A 62 16.97 19.07 -26.41
CA THR A 62 16.99 18.29 -25.16
C THR A 62 16.87 19.28 -24.00
N PRO A 63 15.82 19.23 -23.15
CA PRO A 63 15.82 20.00 -21.93
C PRO A 63 16.84 19.38 -20.97
N THR A 64 18.00 20.01 -20.84
CA THR A 64 18.94 19.73 -19.75
C THR A 64 18.32 20.23 -18.46
N SER A 65 17.58 19.38 -17.76
CA SER A 65 17.15 19.66 -16.40
C SER A 65 18.36 19.57 -15.46
N THR A 66 18.99 20.71 -15.20
CA THR A 66 19.92 20.86 -14.08
C THR A 66 19.15 20.54 -12.79
N PRO A 67 19.60 19.60 -11.94
CA PRO A 67 18.96 19.40 -10.65
C PRO A 67 19.19 20.67 -9.81
N ALA A 68 18.12 21.42 -9.58
CA ALA A 68 18.15 22.50 -8.61
C ALA A 68 18.44 21.89 -7.24
N SER A 69 19.57 22.28 -6.65
CA SER A 69 19.90 21.94 -5.27
C SER A 69 18.86 22.60 -4.37
N THR A 70 17.82 21.84 -4.06
CA THR A 70 16.77 22.30 -3.16
C THR A 70 17.38 22.24 -1.77
N ASN A 71 17.48 23.37 -1.08
CA ASN A 71 17.78 23.39 0.35
C ASN A 71 16.66 22.65 1.06
N ILE A 72 16.83 21.34 1.26
CA ILE A 72 15.92 20.52 2.04
C ILE A 72 16.16 20.93 3.50
N PRO A 73 15.15 21.44 4.22
CA PRO A 73 15.28 21.69 5.65
C PRO A 73 15.73 20.40 6.35
N ASN A 74 16.64 20.53 7.32
CA ASN A 74 17.09 19.36 8.06
C ASN A 74 15.95 18.89 8.98
N PHE A 75 15.23 17.83 8.58
CA PHE A 75 14.12 17.25 9.33
C PHE A 75 14.54 16.05 10.18
N ASP A 76 15.82 15.98 10.58
CA ASP A 76 16.28 14.95 11.52
C ASP A 76 15.46 15.05 12.83
N ASN A 77 14.88 13.93 13.27
CA ASN A 77 13.99 13.76 14.44
C ASN A 77 12.48 14.06 14.22
N GLN A 78 11.85 13.58 13.14
CA GLN A 78 10.38 13.53 13.12
C GLN A 78 9.85 12.47 14.10
N THR A 79 8.76 12.78 14.77
CA THR A 79 8.01 11.87 15.64
C THR A 79 6.70 11.45 14.96
N ASN A 80 6.04 10.39 15.45
CA ASN A 80 4.70 10.02 14.97
C ASN A 80 3.70 11.18 14.98
N ALA A 81 3.80 12.11 15.95
CA ALA A 81 2.91 13.26 16.03
C ALA A 81 3.01 14.18 14.81
N ASP A 82 4.19 14.29 14.20
CA ASP A 82 4.42 15.09 12.99
C ASP A 82 3.74 14.51 11.74
N PHE A 83 3.35 13.23 11.83
CA PHE A 83 2.67 12.47 10.78
C PHE A 83 1.18 12.28 11.05
N LYS A 84 0.60 12.97 12.03
CA LYS A 84 -0.85 12.92 12.26
C LYS A 84 -1.61 13.54 11.09
N TYR A 85 -2.53 12.78 10.49
CA TYR A 85 -3.43 13.29 9.47
C TYR A 85 -4.44 14.30 10.09
N PRO A 86 -4.68 15.48 9.48
CA PRO A 86 -5.47 16.55 10.13
C PRO A 86 -6.87 16.15 10.60
N ASN A 87 -7.60 15.36 9.81
CA ASN A 87 -8.95 14.90 10.14
C ASN A 87 -8.95 13.50 10.75
N SER A 88 -7.96 13.19 11.58
CA SER A 88 -7.86 11.90 12.27
C SER A 88 -7.86 12.04 13.79
N THR A 89 -8.35 11.00 14.45
CA THR A 89 -8.37 10.84 15.89
C THR A 89 -7.39 9.74 16.27
N THR A 90 -6.55 9.97 17.29
CA THR A 90 -5.63 8.94 17.80
C THR A 90 -6.43 7.85 18.51
N ILE A 91 -6.22 6.59 18.14
CA ILE A 91 -6.84 5.42 18.80
C ILE A 91 -5.88 4.70 19.74
N SER A 92 -4.58 4.72 19.46
CA SER A 92 -3.55 4.13 20.30
C SER A 92 -2.18 4.72 19.99
N GLN A 93 -1.29 4.70 20.98
CA GLN A 93 0.10 5.09 20.84
C GLN A 93 0.98 4.19 21.70
N SER A 94 2.02 3.60 21.10
CA SER A 94 2.92 2.66 21.75
C SER A 94 4.31 2.78 21.15
N GLY A 95 5.24 3.40 21.88
CA GLY A 95 6.62 3.60 21.43
C GLY A 95 6.68 4.34 20.08
N SER A 96 7.30 3.69 19.09
CA SER A 96 7.44 4.18 17.72
C SER A 96 6.21 3.97 16.84
N GLU A 97 5.11 3.40 17.35
CA GLU A 97 3.87 3.21 16.61
C GLU A 97 2.74 4.08 17.16
N THR A 98 2.03 4.78 16.26
CA THR A 98 0.77 5.46 16.58
C THR A 98 -0.29 5.08 15.57
N ALA A 99 -1.48 4.72 16.05
CA ALA A 99 -2.63 4.45 15.21
C ALA A 99 -3.68 5.55 15.34
N TYR A 100 -4.28 5.89 14.20
CA TYR A 100 -5.31 6.89 14.03
C TYR A 100 -6.51 6.32 13.27
N GLU A 101 -7.65 6.98 13.39
CA GLU A 101 -8.85 6.73 12.59
C GLU A 101 -9.36 8.01 11.94
N SER A 102 -9.88 7.89 10.72
CA SER A 102 -10.51 8.98 9.99
C SER A 102 -11.71 8.50 9.20
N SER A 103 -12.71 9.36 9.01
CA SER A 103 -13.84 9.13 8.11
C SER A 103 -13.58 9.60 6.68
N ASP A 104 -12.41 10.22 6.42
CA ASP A 104 -12.02 10.66 5.08
C ASP A 104 -11.73 9.46 4.15
N ASP A 105 -11.80 9.72 2.85
CA ASP A 105 -11.52 8.71 1.83
C ASP A 105 -10.06 8.19 1.90
N PRO A 106 -9.82 6.87 1.80
CA PRO A 106 -8.46 6.30 1.84
C PRO A 106 -7.50 6.91 0.83
N LYS A 107 -7.97 7.28 -0.37
CA LYS A 107 -7.14 7.89 -1.42
C LYS A 107 -6.71 9.29 -1.00
N LYS A 108 -7.61 10.09 -0.41
CA LYS A 108 -7.29 11.44 0.11
C LYS A 108 -6.21 11.37 1.19
N ILE A 109 -6.35 10.44 2.14
CA ILE A 109 -5.37 10.22 3.21
C ILE A 109 -4.02 9.79 2.60
N THR A 110 -4.05 8.85 1.66
CA THR A 110 -2.86 8.36 0.97
C THR A 110 -2.12 9.47 0.23
N ASP A 111 -2.85 10.31 -0.51
CA ASP A 111 -2.26 11.42 -1.26
C ASP A 111 -1.69 12.50 -0.33
N TRP A 112 -2.26 12.69 0.85
CA TRP A 112 -1.70 13.56 1.89
C TRP A 112 -0.36 13.02 2.40
N TYR A 113 -0.27 11.73 2.76
CA TYR A 113 0.99 11.14 3.23
C TYR A 113 2.09 11.17 2.17
N LYS A 114 1.75 10.92 0.90
CA LYS A 114 2.69 11.10 -0.22
C LYS A 114 3.27 12.50 -0.26
N LYS A 115 2.44 13.53 -0.07
CA LYS A 115 2.88 14.93 -0.07
C LYS A 115 3.70 15.25 1.18
N LYS A 116 3.26 14.80 2.35
CA LYS A 116 3.96 15.02 3.63
C LYS A 116 5.37 14.44 3.59
N ILE A 117 5.52 13.16 3.24
CA ILE A 117 6.81 12.48 3.11
C ILE A 117 7.74 13.23 2.12
N LYS A 118 7.22 13.63 0.95
CA LYS A 118 8.01 14.40 -0.02
C LYS A 118 8.40 15.79 0.49
N SER A 119 7.49 16.46 1.20
CA SER A 119 7.71 17.83 1.71
C SER A 119 8.83 17.91 2.75
N ILE A 120 9.04 16.82 3.49
CA ILE A 120 10.13 16.71 4.48
C ILE A 120 11.42 16.13 3.88
N GLY A 121 11.51 16.07 2.55
CA GLY A 121 12.72 15.61 1.86
C GLY A 121 12.98 14.11 1.91
N MET A 122 12.06 13.31 2.45
CA MET A 122 12.18 11.85 2.42
C MET A 122 11.90 11.32 1.01
N LYS A 123 12.68 10.32 0.60
CA LYS A 123 12.44 9.60 -0.65
C LYS A 123 11.40 8.52 -0.38
N ALA A 124 10.31 8.51 -1.14
CA ALA A 124 9.34 7.43 -1.08
C ALA A 124 9.96 6.17 -1.71
N THR A 125 10.10 5.10 -0.94
CA THR A 125 10.80 3.87 -1.35
C THR A 125 9.84 2.76 -1.76
N SER A 126 8.62 2.73 -1.22
CA SER A 126 7.61 1.74 -1.58
C SER A 126 6.19 2.29 -1.46
N PHE A 127 5.36 1.95 -2.45
CA PHE A 127 3.94 2.23 -2.46
C PHE A 127 3.19 0.99 -2.94
N VAL A 128 2.50 0.33 -2.03
CA VAL A 128 1.57 -0.76 -2.37
C VAL A 128 0.17 -0.21 -2.16
N GLN A 129 -0.65 -0.19 -3.20
CA GLN A 129 -2.07 0.16 -3.11
C GLN A 129 -2.88 -1.00 -3.65
N THR A 130 -3.71 -1.56 -2.79
CA THR A 130 -4.62 -2.64 -3.15
C THR A 130 -6.04 -2.22 -2.84
N SER A 131 -6.94 -2.49 -3.78
CA SER A 131 -8.38 -2.35 -3.58
C SER A 131 -9.07 -3.54 -4.20
N THR A 132 -9.65 -4.39 -3.34
CA THR A 132 -10.30 -5.64 -3.75
C THR A 132 -11.55 -5.84 -2.92
N ASN A 133 -12.70 -5.99 -3.58
CA ASN A 133 -14.00 -6.24 -2.94
C ASN A 133 -14.30 -5.20 -1.83
N GLY A 134 -14.01 -3.92 -2.10
CA GLY A 134 -14.21 -2.80 -1.18
C GLY A 134 -13.24 -2.71 0.01
N ASN A 135 -12.35 -3.70 0.19
CA ASN A 135 -11.23 -3.56 1.12
C ASN A 135 -10.14 -2.71 0.48
N VAL A 136 -9.51 -1.85 1.28
CA VAL A 136 -8.36 -1.03 0.88
C VAL A 136 -7.20 -1.31 1.82
N LEU A 137 -6.02 -1.53 1.26
CA LEU A 137 -4.77 -1.56 1.99
C LEU A 137 -3.71 -0.82 1.19
N ASN A 138 -3.26 0.31 1.73
CA ASN A 138 -2.20 1.13 1.18
C ASN A 138 -1.03 1.18 2.16
N LYS A 139 0.17 0.85 1.68
CA LYS A 139 1.41 0.94 2.45
C LYS A 139 2.34 1.95 1.79
N LEU A 140 2.83 2.90 2.58
CA LEU A 140 3.80 3.91 2.17
C LEU A 140 5.04 3.79 3.04
N VAL A 141 6.21 3.84 2.41
CA VAL A 141 7.48 3.96 3.12
C VAL A 141 8.24 5.17 2.60
N GLY A 142 8.65 6.04 3.51
CA GLY A 142 9.52 7.18 3.26
C GLY A 142 10.81 7.03 4.07
N ALA A 143 11.96 7.27 3.44
CA ALA A 143 13.25 7.18 4.11
C ALA A 143 14.13 8.39 3.80
N SER A 144 14.90 8.81 4.80
CA SER A 144 16.05 9.73 4.69
C SER A 144 17.34 9.00 5.11
N GLN A 145 18.44 9.73 5.32
CA GLN A 145 19.70 9.12 5.77
C GLN A 145 19.62 8.56 7.20
N ASN A 146 18.78 9.16 8.06
CA ASN A 146 18.78 8.91 9.50
C ASN A 146 17.42 8.48 10.04
N GLN A 147 16.39 8.37 9.19
CA GLN A 147 15.02 8.13 9.63
C GLN A 147 14.20 7.40 8.56
N GLU A 148 13.32 6.51 9.02
CA GLU A 148 12.32 5.85 8.19
C GLU A 148 10.92 6.05 8.76
N VAL A 149 9.94 6.17 7.87
CA VAL A 149 8.53 6.31 8.22
C VAL A 149 7.73 5.32 7.41
N ARG A 150 6.97 4.48 8.10
CA ARG A 150 6.07 3.49 7.53
C ARG A 150 4.63 3.89 7.85
N VAL A 151 3.80 3.97 6.83
CA VAL A 151 2.39 4.31 6.97
C VAL A 151 1.55 3.20 6.34
N GLU A 152 0.67 2.60 7.13
CA GLU A 152 -0.34 1.68 6.66
C GLU A 152 -1.72 2.34 6.77
N ILE A 153 -2.46 2.36 5.66
CA ILE A 153 -3.82 2.90 5.57
C ILE A 153 -4.71 1.75 5.16
N SER A 154 -5.67 1.39 6.01
CA SER A 154 -6.56 0.26 5.76
C SER A 154 -8.03 0.64 5.95
N LYS A 155 -8.90 0.07 5.11
CA LYS A 155 -10.34 0.18 5.22
C LYS A 155 -10.97 -1.17 4.88
N GLN A 156 -11.85 -1.67 5.74
CA GLN A 156 -12.65 -2.85 5.45
C GLN A 156 -13.91 -2.45 4.65
N ASN A 157 -14.40 -3.33 3.78
CA ASN A 157 -15.55 -3.08 2.89
C ASN A 157 -16.80 -2.52 3.61
N ASN A 158 -17.03 -2.93 4.87
CA ASN A 158 -18.19 -2.52 5.67
C ASN A 158 -17.85 -1.49 6.76
N SER A 159 -16.63 -0.96 6.76
CA SER A 159 -16.22 0.08 7.70
C SER A 159 -16.43 1.47 7.08
N SER A 160 -17.03 2.39 7.84
CA SER A 160 -17.04 3.81 7.51
C SER A 160 -15.72 4.51 7.88
N LEU A 161 -14.89 3.89 8.71
CA LEU A 161 -13.63 4.42 9.21
C LEU A 161 -12.44 3.78 8.51
N VAL A 162 -11.43 4.62 8.26
CA VAL A 162 -10.11 4.26 7.76
C VAL A 162 -9.16 4.23 8.94
N LYS A 163 -8.48 3.11 9.14
CA LYS A 163 -7.40 2.98 10.12
C LYS A 163 -6.08 3.38 9.47
N ILE A 164 -5.31 4.20 10.18
CA ILE A 164 -3.99 4.68 9.77
C ILE A 164 -3.01 4.25 10.85
N VAL A 165 -1.97 3.50 10.51
CA VAL A 165 -0.87 3.14 11.43
C VAL A 165 0.39 3.80 10.92
N VAL A 166 1.03 4.58 11.78
CA VAL A 166 2.32 5.23 11.49
C VAL A 166 3.37 4.63 12.42
N VAL A 167 4.51 4.26 11.84
CA VAL A 167 5.70 3.85 12.55
C VAL A 167 6.87 4.72 12.13
N THR A 168 7.60 5.31 13.08
CA THR A 168 8.82 6.09 12.84
C THR A 168 10.03 5.41 13.48
N ASP A 169 11.04 5.08 12.68
CA ASP A 169 12.29 4.44 13.08
C ASP A 169 13.49 5.38 12.95
#